data_AF-A0A835A4I3-F1
#
_entry.id   AF-A0A835A4I3-F1
#
_cell.length_a   1.000
_cell.length_b   1.000
_cell.length_c   1.000
_cell.angle_alpha   90.00
_cell.angle_beta   90.00
_cell.angle_gamma   90.00
#
_symmetry.space_group_name_H-M   'P 1'
#
loop_
_entity.id
_entity.type
_entity.pdbx_description
1 polymer ?
#
loop_
_entity_poly.entity_id
_entity_poly.type
_entity_poly.pdbx_seq_one_letter_code
_entity_poly.pdbx_strand_id
1 'polypeptide(L)'
;MLKFNTSLLQAHHLASECKFTRQVWDFVAAWIGQAGLKPSNWKPSDTTYDWWSNITMAPKMPKKAVRALVMLVTWEIWKERNARIFWHHESSALLLFTKIKSEASDWCLAGAKHLSL
;
A
#
# COMPACT_ATOMS: atom_id res chain seq x y z
N MET A 1 27.78 5.21 6.31
CA MET A 1 27.14 3.88 6.21
C MET A 1 25.68 4.00 6.59
N LEU A 2 24.80 3.95 5.61
CA LEU A 2 23.34 3.92 5.81
C LEU A 2 23.00 2.60 6.53
N LYS A 3 22.51 2.68 7.76
CA LYS A 3 22.06 1.49 8.52
C LYS A 3 20.78 0.97 7.87
N PHE A 4 20.94 0.04 6.93
CA PHE A 4 19.89 -0.66 6.19
C PHE A 4 19.24 -1.82 6.95
N ASN A 5 19.35 -1.88 8.28
CA ASN A 5 18.95 -3.08 9.02
C ASN A 5 18.15 -2.71 10.26
N THR A 6 16.82 -2.58 10.08
CA THR A 6 15.72 -2.61 11.10
C THR A 6 14.38 -2.03 10.58
N SER A 7 14.31 -1.49 9.36
CA SER A 7 13.16 -0.72 8.87
C SER A 7 11.90 -1.53 8.50
N LEU A 8 12.00 -2.83 8.25
CA LEU A 8 10.84 -3.65 7.84
C LEU A 8 9.93 -4.05 9.01
N LEU A 9 10.49 -4.24 10.22
CA LEU A 9 9.72 -4.63 11.41
C LEU A 9 8.87 -3.45 11.94
N GLN A 10 9.37 -2.22 11.86
CA GLN A 10 8.57 -1.01 12.15
C GLN A 10 7.60 -0.63 11.02
N ALA A 11 7.80 -1.13 9.80
CA ALA A 11 6.88 -0.87 8.70
C ALA A 11 5.53 -1.56 8.90
N HIS A 12 5.46 -2.72 9.57
CA HIS A 12 4.20 -3.39 9.90
C HIS A 12 3.32 -2.54 10.84
N HIS A 13 3.86 -2.09 11.98
CA HIS A 13 3.14 -1.23 12.91
C HIS A 13 2.79 0.12 12.27
N LEU A 14 3.72 0.75 11.53
CA LEU A 14 3.43 2.05 10.92
C LEU A 14 2.48 1.97 9.71
N ALA A 15 2.51 0.87 8.94
CA ALA A 15 1.60 0.66 7.81
C ALA A 15 0.19 0.27 8.27
N SER A 16 0.06 -0.32 9.46
CA SER A 16 -1.24 -0.77 9.97
C SER A 16 -1.84 0.13 11.05
N GLU A 17 -1.06 0.95 11.79
CA GLU A 17 -1.58 1.74 12.92
C GLU A 17 -1.64 3.25 12.66
N CYS A 18 -0.82 3.80 11.76
CA CYS A 18 -0.86 5.22 11.46
C CYS A 18 -2.19 5.61 10.80
N LYS A 19 -2.88 6.61 11.35
CA LYS A 19 -4.17 7.12 10.81
C LYS A 19 -4.07 7.46 9.33
N PHE A 20 -2.97 8.08 8.91
CA PHE A 20 -2.70 8.41 7.51
C PHE A 20 -2.68 7.15 6.64
N THR A 21 -1.88 6.15 7.03
CA THR A 21 -1.75 4.93 6.24
C THR A 21 -3.05 4.14 6.17
N ARG A 22 -3.78 4.05 7.29
CA ARG A 22 -5.10 3.41 7.33
C ARG A 22 -6.09 4.06 6.37
N GLN A 23 -6.13 5.40 6.33
CA GLN A 23 -6.99 6.14 5.40
C GLN A 23 -6.64 5.88 3.93
N VAL A 24 -5.35 5.80 3.59
CA VAL A 24 -4.93 5.47 2.22
C VAL A 24 -5.43 4.07 1.83
N TRP A 25 -5.26 3.08 2.71
CA TRP A 25 -5.78 1.73 2.47
C TRP A 25 -7.30 1.65 2.41
N ASP A 26 -8.03 2.45 3.21
CA ASP A 26 -9.49 2.56 3.11
C ASP A 26 -9.91 3.07 1.73
N PHE A 27 -9.25 4.10 1.19
CA PHE A 27 -9.52 4.59 -0.17
C PHE A 27 -9.21 3.54 -1.24
N VAL A 28 -8.08 2.84 -1.12
CA VAL A 28 -7.69 1.77 -2.05
C VAL A 28 -8.70 0.62 -2.01
N ALA A 29 -9.09 0.16 -0.82
CA ALA A 29 -10.06 -0.92 -0.64
C ALA A 29 -11.42 -0.57 -1.23
N ALA A 30 -11.86 0.68 -1.04
CA ALA A 30 -13.10 1.20 -1.64
C ALA A 30 -13.00 1.28 -3.17
N TRP A 31 -11.87 1.74 -3.70
CA TRP A 31 -11.64 1.86 -5.14
C TRP A 31 -11.72 0.52 -5.86
N ILE A 32 -11.05 -0.50 -5.35
CA ILE A 32 -11.03 -1.83 -6.01
C ILE A 32 -12.16 -2.75 -5.55
N GLY A 33 -13.07 -2.28 -4.70
CA GLY A 33 -14.19 -3.08 -4.18
C GLY A 33 -13.77 -4.31 -3.35
N GLN A 34 -12.57 -4.29 -2.75
CA GLN A 34 -12.01 -5.45 -2.04
C GLN A 34 -11.87 -5.21 -0.55
N ALA A 35 -12.82 -5.77 0.20
CA ALA A 35 -12.86 -5.67 1.66
C ALA A 35 -11.60 -6.21 2.35
N GLY A 36 -10.88 -7.17 1.75
CA GLY A 36 -9.64 -7.72 2.30
C GLY A 36 -8.47 -6.74 2.38
N LEU A 37 -8.50 -5.63 1.61
CA LEU A 37 -7.50 -4.57 1.72
C LEU A 37 -7.83 -3.53 2.80
N LYS A 38 -9.05 -3.56 3.35
CA LYS A 38 -9.45 -2.61 4.39
C LYS A 38 -8.72 -2.93 5.70
N PRO A 39 -8.02 -1.98 6.34
CA PRO A 39 -7.28 -2.23 7.56
C PRO A 39 -8.10 -2.82 8.70
N SER A 40 -9.38 -2.48 8.80
CA SER A 40 -10.30 -3.04 9.81
C SER A 40 -10.54 -4.55 9.67
N ASN A 41 -10.25 -5.12 8.50
CA ASN A 41 -10.47 -6.52 8.18
C ASN A 41 -9.16 -7.33 8.20
N TRP A 42 -8.02 -6.68 8.48
CA TRP A 42 -6.74 -7.37 8.55
C TRP A 42 -6.66 -8.23 9.80
N LYS A 43 -6.20 -9.46 9.61
CA LYS A 43 -5.87 -10.34 10.73
C LYS A 43 -4.61 -9.83 11.42
N PRO A 44 -4.50 -9.95 12.76
CA PRO A 44 -3.23 -9.81 13.45
C PRO A 44 -2.17 -10.66 12.73
N SER A 45 -1.00 -10.07 12.51
CA SER A 45 0.09 -10.69 11.75
C SER A 45 1.39 -10.38 12.47
N ASP A 46 2.12 -11.41 12.87
CA ASP A 46 3.37 -11.23 13.64
C ASP A 46 4.55 -10.86 12.74
N THR A 47 4.42 -11.09 11.43
CA THR A 47 5.46 -10.77 10.44
C THR A 47 4.89 -10.02 9.22
N THR A 48 5.78 -9.30 8.53
CA THR A 48 5.47 -8.67 7.24
C THR A 48 5.03 -9.68 6.20
N TYR A 49 5.61 -10.90 6.24
CA TYR A 49 5.23 -11.98 5.33
C TYR A 49 3.81 -12.44 5.59
N ASP A 50 3.41 -12.62 6.85
CA ASP A 50 2.05 -13.03 7.22
C ASP A 50 1.03 -11.97 6.81
N TRP A 51 1.33 -10.69 7.06
CA TRP A 51 0.47 -9.59 6.62
C TRP A 51 0.33 -9.58 5.08
N TRP A 52 1.44 -9.65 4.36
CA TRP A 52 1.45 -9.68 2.89
C TRP A 52 0.64 -10.85 2.34
N SER A 53 0.85 -12.03 2.92
CA SER A 53 0.15 -13.27 2.61
C SER A 53 -1.37 -13.09 2.81
N ASN A 54 -1.77 -12.50 3.94
CA ASN A 54 -3.15 -12.24 4.30
C ASN A 54 -3.86 -11.29 3.33
N ILE A 55 -3.22 -10.17 2.95
CA ILE A 55 -3.87 -9.15 2.11
C ILE A 55 -3.81 -9.45 0.61
N THR A 56 -2.84 -10.27 0.17
CA THR A 56 -2.69 -10.63 -1.26
C THR A 56 -3.39 -11.93 -1.65
N MET A 57 -3.86 -12.72 -0.69
CA MET A 57 -4.73 -13.88 -0.92
C MET A 57 -6.21 -13.49 -1.09
N ALA A 58 -6.44 -12.52 -1.95
CA ALA A 58 -7.77 -12.07 -2.34
C ALA A 58 -8.48 -13.13 -3.23
N PRO A 59 -9.66 -13.66 -2.85
CA PRO A 59 -10.35 -14.67 -3.65
C PRO A 59 -10.99 -14.12 -4.94
N LYS A 60 -11.25 -12.80 -5.01
CA LYS A 60 -12.06 -12.17 -6.07
C LYS A 60 -11.27 -11.50 -7.20
N MET A 61 -9.94 -11.40 -7.09
CA MET A 61 -9.10 -10.69 -8.09
C MET A 61 -7.90 -11.54 -8.51
N PRO A 62 -7.34 -11.32 -9.72
CA PRO A 62 -6.11 -11.97 -10.13
C PRO A 62 -4.99 -11.69 -9.12
N LYS A 63 -4.40 -12.74 -8.55
CA LYS A 63 -3.36 -12.62 -7.50
C LYS A 63 -2.21 -11.69 -7.92
N LYS A 64 -1.85 -11.70 -9.21
CA LYS A 64 -0.79 -10.84 -9.76
C LYS A 64 -1.16 -9.35 -9.72
N ALA A 65 -2.41 -9.02 -10.03
CA ALA A 65 -2.95 -7.65 -9.97
C ALA A 65 -2.88 -7.09 -8.55
N VAL A 66 -3.42 -7.85 -7.59
CA VAL A 66 -3.48 -7.47 -6.18
C VAL A 66 -2.09 -7.28 -5.61
N ARG A 67 -1.16 -8.20 -5.89
CA ARG A 67 0.23 -8.09 -5.42
C ARG A 67 0.93 -6.85 -5.97
N ALA A 68 0.77 -6.57 -7.26
CA ALA A 68 1.36 -5.40 -7.89
C ALA A 68 0.79 -4.10 -7.29
N LEU A 69 -0.53 -4.03 -7.08
CA LEU A 69 -1.18 -2.89 -6.43
C LEU A 69 -0.71 -2.72 -4.98
N VAL A 70 -0.66 -3.80 -4.19
CA VAL A 70 -0.20 -3.75 -2.79
C VAL A 70 1.25 -3.29 -2.71
N MET A 71 2.11 -3.73 -3.63
CA MET A 71 3.48 -3.22 -3.75
C MET A 71 3.51 -1.73 -4.05
N LEU A 72 2.73 -1.27 -5.04
CA LEU A 72 2.65 0.14 -5.41
C LEU A 72 2.18 1.01 -4.25
N VAL A 73 1.10 0.63 -3.58
CA VAL A 73 0.56 1.35 -2.42
C VAL A 73 1.61 1.43 -1.30
N THR A 74 2.23 0.30 -0.96
CA THR A 74 3.28 0.23 0.07
C THR A 74 4.48 1.12 -0.30
N TRP A 75 4.87 1.15 -1.57
CA TRP A 75 5.95 1.99 -2.09
C TRP A 75 5.63 3.48 -1.99
N GLU A 76 4.44 3.91 -2.39
CA GLU A 76 4.03 5.32 -2.31
C GLU A 76 3.93 5.79 -0.86
N ILE A 77 3.42 4.96 0.06
CA ILE A 77 3.41 5.26 1.51
C ILE A 77 4.84 5.42 2.03
N TRP A 78 5.77 4.55 1.62
CA TRP A 78 7.16 4.64 2.03
C TRP A 78 7.82 5.93 1.52
N LYS A 79 7.59 6.30 0.25
CA LYS A 79 8.08 7.57 -0.32
C LYS A 79 7.51 8.79 0.41
N GLU A 80 6.21 8.81 0.69
CA GLU A 80 5.56 9.89 1.43
C GLU A 80 6.14 10.03 2.85
N ARG A 81 6.35 8.91 3.57
CA ARG A 81 7.00 8.94 4.89
C ARG A 81 8.40 9.55 4.82
N ASN A 82 9.19 9.17 3.83
CA ASN A 82 10.52 9.75 3.64
C ASN A 82 10.43 11.24 3.30
N ALA A 83 9.46 11.65 2.48
CA ALA A 83 9.23 13.06 2.16
C ALA A 83 8.93 13.90 3.42
N ARG A 84 8.08 13.39 4.32
CA ARG A 84 7.78 14.06 5.60
C ARG A 84 8.99 14.23 6.49
N ILE A 85 9.83 13.19 6.57
CA ILE A 85 11.00 13.18 7.46
C ILE A 85 12.13 14.05 6.91
N PHE A 86 12.46 13.93 5.62
CA PHE A 86 13.63 14.56 5.04
C PHE A 86 13.36 15.93 4.42
N TRP A 87 12.12 16.19 3.99
CA TRP A 87 11.74 17.39 3.26
C TRP A 87 10.65 18.20 3.95
N HIS A 88 10.17 17.78 5.13
CA HIS A 88 9.06 18.41 5.87
C HIS A 88 7.81 18.65 5.02
N HIS A 89 7.63 17.83 3.98
CA HIS A 89 6.51 17.92 3.05
C HIS A 89 5.46 16.87 3.42
N GLU A 90 4.21 17.31 3.59
CA GLU A 90 3.11 16.45 3.97
C GLU A 90 1.95 16.55 2.98
N SER A 91 1.61 15.44 2.33
CA SER A 91 0.41 15.33 1.49
C SER A 91 -0.80 14.87 2.31
N SER A 92 -2.03 15.13 1.84
CA SER A 92 -3.19 14.46 2.43
C SER A 92 -3.27 12.99 1.96
N ALA A 93 -3.95 12.13 2.73
CA ALA A 93 -4.17 10.73 2.34
C ALA A 93 -4.90 10.62 0.98
N LEU A 94 -5.81 11.56 0.70
CA LEU A 94 -6.53 11.64 -0.57
C LEU A 94 -5.61 12.01 -1.75
N LEU A 95 -4.65 12.92 -1.53
CA LEU A 95 -3.66 13.28 -2.56
C LEU A 95 -2.74 12.09 -2.88
N LEU A 96 -2.25 11.39 -1.87
CA LEU A 96 -1.43 10.19 -2.08
C LEU A 96 -2.23 9.10 -2.80
N PHE A 97 -3.50 8.90 -2.43
CA PHE A 97 -4.39 7.98 -3.12
C PHE A 97 -4.61 8.34 -4.60
N THR A 98 -4.84 9.62 -4.92
CA THR A 98 -4.97 10.08 -6.31
C THR A 98 -3.70 9.79 -7.10
N LYS A 99 -2.52 10.01 -6.50
CA LYS A 99 -1.24 9.68 -7.11
C LYS A 99 -1.10 8.18 -7.38
N ILE A 100 -1.47 7.33 -6.42
CA ILE A 100 -1.49 5.87 -6.59
C ILE A 100 -2.38 5.47 -7.78
N LYS A 101 -3.57 6.08 -7.93
CA LYS A 101 -4.44 5.81 -9.09
C LYS A 101 -3.79 6.19 -10.42
N SER A 102 -3.16 7.36 -10.47
CA SER A 102 -2.43 7.81 -11.66
C SER A 102 -1.31 6.84 -12.02
N GLU A 103 -0.45 6.50 -11.08
CA GLU A 103 0.68 5.59 -11.29
C GLU A 103 0.22 4.19 -11.73
N ALA A 104 -0.86 3.67 -11.13
CA ALA A 104 -1.45 2.40 -11.56
C ALA A 104 -1.97 2.45 -13.01
N SER A 105 -2.60 3.56 -13.40
CA SER A 105 -3.03 3.80 -14.78
C SER A 105 -1.84 3.86 -15.75
N ASP A 106 -0.78 4.58 -15.36
CA ASP A 106 0.45 4.68 -16.17
C ASP A 106 1.10 3.31 -16.37
N TRP A 107 1.10 2.45 -15.35
CA TRP A 107 1.60 1.08 -15.48
C TRP A 107 0.74 0.27 -16.45
N CYS A 108 -0.58 0.45 -16.44
CA CYS A 108 -1.47 -0.22 -17.41
C CYS A 108 -1.18 0.21 -18.85
N LEU A 109 -1.01 1.52 -19.06
CA LEU A 109 -0.64 2.09 -20.37
C LEU A 109 0.73 1.61 -20.84
N ALA A 110 1.69 1.43 -19.92
CA ALA A 110 3.01 0.87 -20.19
C ALA A 110 3.00 -0.66 -20.44
N GLY A 111 1.82 -1.30 -20.46
CA GLY A 111 1.67 -2.72 -20.81
C GLY A 111 1.55 -3.67 -19.62
N ALA A 112 1.44 -3.17 -18.39
CA ALA A 112 1.11 -3.98 -17.23
C ALA A 112 -0.39 -4.38 -17.23
N LYS A 113 -0.80 -5.21 -18.21
CA LYS A 113 -2.19 -5.66 -18.42
C LYS A 113 -2.85 -6.33 -17.20
N HIS A 114 -2.07 -6.70 -16.19
CA HIS A 114 -2.57 -7.29 -14.96
C HIS A 114 -3.09 -6.25 -13.97
N LEU A 115 -2.91 -4.94 -14.20
CA LEU A 115 -3.38 -3.86 -13.33
C LEU A 115 -4.59 -3.10 -13.90
N SER A 116 -5.18 -3.57 -15.01
CA SER A 116 -6.46 -3.05 -15.51
C SER A 116 -7.56 -3.44 -14.50
N LEU A 117 -7.66 -2.63 -13.45
CA LEU A 117 -8.55 -2.76 -12.30
C LEU A 117 -9.88 -2.03 -12.57
#